data_AF-A0A268K891-F1
#
_entry.id   AF-A0A268K891-F1
#
_cell.length_a   1.000
_cell.length_b   1.000
_cell.length_c   1.000
_cell.angle_alpha   90.00
_cell.angle_beta   90.00
_cell.angle_gamma   90.00
#
_symmetry.space_group_name_H-M   'P 1'
#
loop_
_entity.id
_entity.type
_entity.pdbx_description
1 polymer ?
#
loop_
_entity_poly.entity_id
_entity_poly.type
_entity_poly.pdbx_seq_one_letter_code
_entity_poly.pdbx_strand_id
1 'polypeptide(L)'
;MTEKKHFTGYIGTYTKGESEGIYSFTLDTDERKIVDVKVAARLDNPTYLTISSNNRYLYSVVKEGGQGGLAAFSINENGELTAINSQFSEGSPPCHVSVDTKNNYVFSANYHKGTVESSLLNQEDGSVQPAVSILKHEGSGPDPRQEKAHTHYAGLTPDEKYLAAVELGIDALITYKVKDDGTLEKVNLLPLKAGSGPRHLAFHPNGKYAYIMTEFSSEVITLNYHPENGHFTEIQYISTLPEDFTENNQGSAIHISADGRFVYAGNRGHNSIALFQINQDSGELSFVEHTSTEGDWPRDFEIDPSEKFIVASNQESSNIVLYSRDESTGRLTLLESDIKVPHPVCVKFFGN
;
A
#
# COMPACT_ATOMS: atom_id res chain seq x y z
N MET A 1 5.02 23.91 19.60
CA MET A 1 4.20 23.90 18.37
C MET A 1 2.89 23.25 18.75
N THR A 2 1.74 23.85 18.42
CA THR A 2 0.44 23.24 18.71
C THR A 2 0.27 22.02 17.80
N GLU A 3 -0.01 20.86 18.40
CA GLU A 3 -0.28 19.61 17.69
C GLU A 3 -1.41 19.83 16.67
N LYS A 4 -1.26 19.30 15.46
CA LYS A 4 -2.28 19.43 14.41
C LYS A 4 -3.49 18.59 14.82
N LYS A 5 -4.65 19.23 14.87
CA LYS A 5 -5.89 18.63 15.40
C LYS A 5 -6.74 17.93 14.34
N HIS A 6 -6.43 18.18 13.07
CA HIS A 6 -7.22 17.70 11.94
C HIS A 6 -6.29 17.19 10.85
N PHE A 7 -6.49 15.95 10.43
CA PHE A 7 -5.80 15.34 9.30
C PHE A 7 -6.81 15.00 8.21
N THR A 8 -6.54 15.44 6.98
CA THR A 8 -7.33 15.01 5.84
C THR A 8 -6.80 13.66 5.38
N GLY A 9 -7.67 12.73 5.06
CA GLY A 9 -7.32 11.49 4.37
C GLY A 9 -8.11 11.32 3.08
N TYR A 10 -7.58 10.49 2.19
CA TYR A 10 -8.23 10.08 0.95
C TYR A 10 -8.44 8.58 0.92
N ILE A 11 -9.49 8.17 0.22
CA ILE A 11 -9.91 6.78 0.10
C ILE A 11 -10.06 6.43 -1.37
N GLY A 12 -9.25 5.47 -1.81
CA GLY A 12 -9.39 4.83 -3.11
C GLY A 12 -10.47 3.76 -3.05
N THR A 13 -11.21 3.58 -4.14
CA THR A 13 -12.36 2.67 -4.19
C THR A 13 -12.37 1.85 -5.48
N TYR A 14 -13.10 0.73 -5.46
CA TYR A 14 -13.67 0.22 -6.71
C TYR A 14 -14.89 1.07 -7.07
N THR A 15 -15.01 1.52 -8.32
CA THR A 15 -16.23 2.20 -8.80
C THR A 15 -17.33 1.19 -9.16
N LYS A 16 -17.73 0.42 -8.14
CA LYS A 16 -18.90 -0.48 -8.16
C LYS A 16 -20.00 0.12 -7.29
N GLY A 17 -21.25 -0.22 -7.62
CA GLY A 17 -22.40 0.25 -6.85
C GLY A 17 -22.50 1.78 -6.85
N GLU A 18 -22.47 2.38 -5.65
CA GLU A 18 -22.62 3.82 -5.44
C GLU A 18 -21.28 4.58 -5.42
N SER A 19 -20.14 3.90 -5.57
CA SER A 19 -18.85 4.58 -5.55
C SER A 19 -18.64 5.45 -6.78
N GLU A 20 -18.26 6.70 -6.55
CA GLU A 20 -18.05 7.72 -7.59
C GLU A 20 -16.57 7.99 -7.92
N GLY A 21 -15.63 7.40 -7.17
CA GLY A 21 -14.19 7.59 -7.37
C GLY A 21 -13.41 7.68 -6.06
N ILE A 22 -12.61 8.74 -5.89
CA ILE A 22 -11.84 9.00 -4.67
C ILE A 22 -12.72 9.77 -3.69
N TYR A 23 -12.72 9.34 -2.43
CA TYR A 23 -13.35 10.06 -1.32
C TYR A 23 -12.29 10.73 -0.46
N SER A 24 -12.67 11.78 0.26
CA SER A 24 -11.87 12.40 1.32
C SER A 24 -12.62 12.33 2.64
N PHE A 25 -11.88 12.37 3.75
CA PHE A 25 -12.41 12.47 5.10
C PHE A 25 -11.50 13.35 5.97
N THR A 26 -12.01 13.79 7.12
CA THR A 26 -11.23 14.48 8.15
C THR A 26 -11.18 13.63 9.41
N LEU A 27 -9.98 13.31 9.89
CA LEU A 27 -9.74 12.79 11.23
C LEU A 27 -9.59 13.97 12.19
N ASP A 28 -10.56 14.13 13.10
CA ASP A 28 -10.46 15.04 14.25
C ASP A 28 -9.81 14.28 15.42
N THR A 29 -8.59 14.65 15.77
CA THR A 29 -7.81 13.94 16.80
C THR A 29 -8.17 14.34 18.22
N ASP A 30 -8.82 15.49 18.42
CA ASP A 30 -9.33 15.92 19.73
C ASP A 30 -10.62 15.15 20.06
N GLU A 31 -11.57 15.14 19.11
CA GLU A 31 -12.84 14.43 19.27
C GLU A 31 -12.69 12.92 19.06
N ARG A 32 -11.59 12.49 18.41
CA ARG A 32 -11.26 11.09 18.07
C ARG A 32 -12.29 10.46 17.13
N LYS A 33 -12.64 11.17 16.06
CA LYS A 33 -13.70 10.82 15.10
C LYS A 33 -13.32 11.06 13.65
N ILE A 34 -13.99 10.36 12.74
CA ILE A 34 -13.96 10.70 11.32
C ILE A 34 -15.21 11.50 10.94
N VAL A 35 -15.00 12.65 10.30
CA VAL A 35 -16.06 13.54 9.81
C VAL A 35 -15.82 13.93 8.35
N ASP A 36 -16.80 14.63 7.75
CA ASP A 36 -16.71 15.23 6.41
C ASP A 36 -16.35 14.25 5.27
N VAL A 37 -16.83 13.00 5.36
CA VAL A 37 -16.71 12.02 4.29
C VAL A 37 -17.46 12.51 3.05
N LYS A 38 -16.74 12.75 1.96
CA LYS A 38 -17.29 13.28 0.70
C LYS A 38 -16.46 12.85 -0.51
N VAL A 39 -17.05 12.89 -1.70
CA VAL A 39 -16.31 12.68 -2.95
C VAL A 39 -15.28 13.78 -3.15
N ALA A 40 -14.03 13.38 -3.37
CA ALA A 40 -12.90 14.26 -3.64
C ALA A 40 -12.57 14.34 -5.13
N ALA A 41 -12.71 13.24 -5.87
CA ALA A 41 -12.51 13.21 -7.33
C ALA A 41 -13.34 12.10 -7.97
N ARG A 42 -13.84 12.36 -9.19
CA ARG A 42 -14.66 11.41 -9.96
C ARG A 42 -13.81 10.79 -11.07
N LEU A 43 -13.56 9.49 -10.96
CA LEU A 43 -12.77 8.69 -11.92
C LEU A 43 -13.01 7.20 -11.69
N ASP A 44 -12.78 6.38 -12.71
CA ASP A 44 -13.08 4.95 -12.65
C ASP A 44 -11.97 4.14 -11.99
N ASN A 45 -12.37 3.32 -11.01
CA ASN A 45 -11.55 2.36 -10.26
C ASN A 45 -10.21 2.91 -9.74
N PRO A 46 -10.20 4.00 -8.94
CA PRO A 46 -9.00 4.48 -8.25
C PRO A 46 -8.66 3.60 -7.05
N THR A 47 -8.30 2.34 -7.30
CA THR A 47 -8.15 1.31 -6.26
C THR A 47 -6.89 1.44 -5.41
N TYR A 48 -5.96 2.32 -5.77
CA TYR A 48 -4.75 2.60 -5.00
C TYR A 48 -4.28 4.03 -5.25
N LEU A 49 -3.85 4.69 -4.18
CA LEU A 49 -3.44 6.09 -4.16
C LEU A 49 -2.05 6.20 -3.54
N THR A 50 -1.31 7.24 -3.91
CA THR A 50 -0.14 7.70 -3.17
C THR A 50 -0.10 9.22 -3.18
N ILE A 51 0.51 9.80 -2.15
CA ILE A 51 0.69 11.25 -2.00
C ILE A 51 2.18 11.54 -2.07
N SER A 52 2.55 12.60 -2.78
CA SER A 52 3.93 13.05 -2.84
C SER A 52 4.46 13.45 -1.46
N SER A 53 5.76 13.24 -1.23
CA SER A 53 6.45 13.59 0.02
C SER A 53 6.29 15.07 0.43
N ASN A 54 6.12 15.96 -0.56
CA ASN A 54 5.91 17.38 -0.36
C ASN A 54 4.43 17.76 -0.15
N ASN A 55 3.53 16.77 -0.08
CA ASN A 55 2.08 16.93 0.06
C ASN A 55 1.44 17.82 -1.02
N ARG A 56 2.03 17.92 -2.22
CA ARG A 56 1.48 18.76 -3.31
C ARG A 56 0.66 17.99 -4.32
N TYR A 57 0.87 16.69 -4.43
CA TYR A 57 0.31 15.87 -5.49
C TYR A 57 -0.24 14.55 -4.95
N LEU A 58 -1.34 14.10 -5.54
CA LEU A 58 -1.89 12.76 -5.37
C LEU A 58 -1.81 12.05 -6.72
N TYR A 59 -1.27 10.83 -6.70
CA TYR A 59 -1.26 9.94 -7.85
C TYR A 59 -2.19 8.76 -7.58
N SER A 60 -3.07 8.48 -8.52
CA SER A 60 -4.07 7.42 -8.44
C SER A 60 -3.90 6.45 -9.60
N VAL A 61 -4.12 5.16 -9.35
CA VAL A 61 -4.48 4.26 -10.46
C VAL A 61 -5.79 4.72 -11.08
N VAL A 62 -5.98 4.50 -12.37
CA VAL A 62 -7.22 4.88 -13.07
C VAL A 62 -7.51 3.94 -14.22
N LYS A 63 -8.79 3.72 -14.48
CA LYS A 63 -9.29 2.99 -15.65
C LYS A 63 -10.02 3.96 -16.58
N GLU A 64 -9.94 3.74 -17.88
CA GLU A 64 -10.80 4.38 -18.88
C GLU A 64 -11.11 3.38 -19.99
N GLY A 65 -12.37 2.92 -20.06
CA GLY A 65 -12.77 1.90 -21.04
C GLY A 65 -11.92 0.62 -20.95
N GLY A 66 -11.25 0.27 -22.06
CA GLY A 66 -10.33 -0.87 -22.17
C GLY A 66 -8.87 -0.56 -21.81
N GLN A 67 -8.62 0.64 -21.27
CA GLN A 67 -7.30 1.14 -20.92
C GLN A 67 -7.18 1.36 -19.41
N GLY A 68 -5.93 1.37 -18.95
CA GLY A 68 -5.60 1.60 -17.56
C GLY A 68 -4.27 2.31 -17.41
N GLY A 69 -4.10 3.04 -16.30
CA GLY A 69 -2.87 3.77 -16.03
C GLY A 69 -2.96 4.62 -14.78
N LEU A 70 -2.38 5.82 -14.83
CA LEU A 70 -2.23 6.72 -13.68
C LEU A 70 -2.87 8.08 -13.94
N ALA A 71 -3.56 8.62 -12.93
CA ALA A 71 -4.08 9.98 -12.88
C ALA A 71 -3.30 10.80 -11.84
N ALA A 72 -3.00 12.05 -12.17
CA ALA A 72 -2.37 13.01 -11.26
C ALA A 72 -3.35 14.12 -10.86
N PHE A 73 -3.30 14.49 -9.59
CA PHE A 73 -4.04 15.58 -9.00
C PHE A 73 -3.09 16.47 -8.22
N SER A 74 -3.29 17.79 -8.28
CA SER A 74 -2.70 18.71 -7.31
C SER A 74 -3.57 18.75 -6.06
N ILE A 75 -2.93 18.92 -4.91
CA ILE A 75 -3.58 19.05 -3.61
C ILE A 75 -3.39 20.50 -3.14
N ASN A 76 -4.48 21.19 -2.85
CA ASN A 76 -4.41 22.53 -2.26
C ASN A 76 -4.23 22.47 -0.72
N GLU A 77 -4.03 23.62 -0.08
CA GLU A 77 -3.80 23.71 1.37
C GLU A 77 -4.94 23.11 2.21
N ASN A 78 -6.16 23.08 1.68
CA ASN A 78 -7.35 22.51 2.33
C ASN A 78 -7.57 21.04 2.00
N GLY A 79 -6.68 20.41 1.23
CA GLY A 79 -6.81 19.02 0.79
C GLY A 79 -7.80 18.80 -0.37
N GLU A 80 -8.21 19.84 -1.10
CA GLU A 80 -9.03 19.65 -2.30
C GLU A 80 -8.16 19.23 -3.49
N LEU A 81 -8.67 18.30 -4.29
CA LEU A 81 -7.99 17.74 -5.45
C LEU A 81 -8.37 18.49 -6.73
N THR A 82 -7.37 18.90 -7.50
CA THR A 82 -7.57 19.42 -8.87
C THR A 82 -6.85 18.52 -9.86
N ALA A 83 -7.58 17.95 -10.82
CA ALA A 83 -7.01 17.08 -11.84
C ALA A 83 -5.94 17.82 -12.67
N ILE A 84 -4.81 17.14 -12.92
CA ILE A 84 -3.71 17.64 -13.75
C ILE A 84 -3.75 16.92 -15.11
N ASN A 85 -3.49 15.61 -15.11
CA ASN A 85 -3.56 14.77 -16.30
C ASN A 85 -3.78 13.29 -15.94
N SER A 86 -3.99 12.48 -16.98
CA SER A 86 -3.95 11.03 -16.89
C SER A 86 -3.07 10.46 -18.00
N GLN A 87 -2.37 9.37 -17.72
CA GLN A 87 -1.63 8.57 -18.69
C GLN A 87 -2.19 7.17 -18.72
N PHE A 88 -2.44 6.65 -19.93
CA PHE A 88 -3.08 5.36 -20.14
C PHE A 88 -2.24 4.45 -21.02
N SER A 89 -2.39 3.14 -20.80
CA SER A 89 -1.93 2.08 -21.69
C SER A 89 -3.07 1.10 -21.96
N GLU A 90 -3.00 0.36 -23.06
CA GLU A 90 -3.99 -0.69 -23.34
C GLU A 90 -3.96 -1.79 -22.27
N GLY A 91 -5.15 -2.26 -21.89
CA GLY A 91 -5.33 -3.34 -20.94
C GLY A 91 -5.75 -2.88 -19.54
N SER A 92 -5.63 -3.78 -18.58
CA SER A 92 -6.09 -3.57 -17.21
C SER A 92 -5.31 -2.45 -16.50
N PRO A 93 -5.95 -1.69 -15.58
CA PRO A 93 -5.27 -0.70 -14.75
C PRO A 93 -4.24 -1.34 -13.81
N PRO A 94 -3.20 -0.58 -13.40
CA PRO A 94 -2.32 -0.98 -12.31
C PRO A 94 -3.09 -1.20 -11.00
N CYS A 95 -2.49 -1.94 -10.08
CA CYS A 95 -3.05 -2.24 -8.76
C CYS A 95 -2.33 -1.51 -7.61
N HIS A 96 -1.17 -0.91 -7.89
CA HIS A 96 -0.36 -0.17 -6.92
C HIS A 96 0.37 0.97 -7.62
N VAL A 97 0.57 2.09 -6.91
CA VAL A 97 1.32 3.27 -7.36
C VAL A 97 2.18 3.81 -6.21
N SER A 98 3.41 4.23 -6.51
CA SER A 98 4.33 4.89 -5.57
C SER A 98 5.11 6.01 -6.25
N VAL A 99 5.66 6.94 -5.48
CA VAL A 99 6.39 8.12 -5.96
C VAL A 99 7.68 8.30 -5.13
N ASP A 100 8.75 8.78 -5.75
CA ASP A 100 10.01 9.08 -5.06
C ASP A 100 9.92 10.36 -4.22
N THR A 101 10.79 10.49 -3.21
CA THR A 101 10.79 11.63 -2.29
C THR A 101 11.07 12.97 -2.99
N LYS A 102 11.72 12.96 -4.16
CA LYS A 102 11.99 14.16 -4.95
C LYS A 102 10.94 14.42 -6.02
N ASN A 103 9.95 13.55 -6.18
CA ASN A 103 8.92 13.61 -7.22
C ASN A 103 9.48 13.63 -8.64
N ASN A 104 10.59 12.95 -8.92
CA ASN A 104 11.10 12.73 -10.27
C ASN A 104 10.37 11.59 -11.00
N TYR A 105 9.94 10.57 -10.25
CA TYR A 105 9.45 9.31 -10.80
C TYR A 105 8.18 8.85 -10.09
N VAL A 106 7.27 8.30 -10.87
CA VAL A 106 6.13 7.52 -10.37
C VAL A 106 6.25 6.10 -10.90
N PHE A 107 6.07 5.13 -10.01
CA PHE A 107 6.16 3.70 -10.30
C PHE A 107 4.79 3.05 -10.13
N SER A 108 4.51 2.03 -10.93
CA SER A 108 3.29 1.25 -10.78
C SER A 108 3.53 -0.25 -10.96
N ALA A 109 2.70 -1.04 -10.29
CA ALA A 109 2.65 -2.49 -10.47
C ALA A 109 1.29 -2.90 -11.04
N ASN A 110 1.29 -3.77 -12.03
CA ASN A 110 0.08 -4.23 -12.69
C ASN A 110 -0.13 -5.73 -12.51
N TYR A 111 -1.14 -6.06 -11.70
CA TYR A 111 -1.50 -7.43 -11.37
C TYR A 111 -1.84 -8.28 -12.61
N HIS A 112 -2.64 -7.76 -13.55
CA HIS A 112 -3.13 -8.57 -14.67
C HIS A 112 -2.12 -8.70 -15.81
N LYS A 113 -1.28 -7.68 -16.00
CA LYS A 113 -0.22 -7.66 -17.02
C LYS A 113 1.08 -8.34 -16.54
N GLY A 114 1.28 -8.45 -15.21
CA GLY A 114 2.54 -8.90 -14.64
C GLY A 114 3.68 -7.92 -14.96
N THR A 115 3.41 -6.61 -14.81
CA THR A 115 4.37 -5.56 -15.18
C THR A 115 4.70 -4.62 -14.02
N VAL A 116 5.94 -4.13 -14.05
CA VAL A 116 6.38 -2.93 -13.33
C VAL A 116 6.61 -1.83 -14.35
N GLU A 117 6.10 -0.63 -14.07
CA GLU A 117 6.22 0.52 -14.97
C GLU A 117 6.82 1.72 -14.23
N SER A 118 7.64 2.50 -14.92
CA SER A 118 8.26 3.74 -14.43
C SER A 118 7.95 4.88 -15.39
N SER A 119 7.49 6.00 -14.85
CA SER A 119 7.19 7.24 -15.57
C SER A 119 7.91 8.40 -14.91
N LEU A 120 8.36 9.36 -15.73
CA LEU A 120 8.85 10.65 -15.24
C LEU A 120 7.69 11.53 -14.78
N LEU A 121 7.95 12.37 -13.79
CA LEU A 121 7.06 13.41 -13.31
C LEU A 121 7.59 14.79 -13.71
N ASN A 122 6.69 15.65 -14.19
CA ASN A 122 7.03 17.05 -14.44
C ASN A 122 7.23 17.78 -13.10
N GLN A 123 8.40 18.38 -12.91
CA GLN A 123 8.75 19.09 -11.68
C GLN A 123 7.95 20.37 -11.43
N GLU A 124 7.39 20.97 -12.48
CA GLU A 124 6.65 22.22 -12.38
C GLU A 124 5.21 22.01 -11.91
N ASP A 125 4.52 21.03 -12.48
CA ASP A 125 3.08 20.82 -12.27
C ASP A 125 2.70 19.44 -11.71
N GLY A 126 3.66 18.52 -11.56
CA GLY A 126 3.43 17.17 -11.04
C GLY A 126 2.77 16.20 -12.02
N SER A 127 2.58 16.58 -13.30
CA SER A 127 1.97 15.73 -14.32
C SER A 127 2.78 14.46 -14.61
N VAL A 128 2.08 13.35 -14.89
CA VAL A 128 2.69 12.07 -15.26
C VAL A 128 3.04 12.06 -16.74
N GLN A 129 4.26 11.69 -17.09
CA GLN A 129 4.69 11.47 -18.47
C GLN A 129 4.46 10.02 -18.90
N PRO A 130 4.46 9.71 -20.22
CA PRO A 130 4.41 8.33 -20.69
C PRO A 130 5.50 7.46 -20.05
N ALA A 131 5.20 6.18 -19.85
CA ALA A 131 6.15 5.25 -19.22
C ALA A 131 7.45 5.17 -20.03
N VAL A 132 8.57 5.40 -19.34
CA VAL A 132 9.93 5.26 -19.88
C VAL A 132 10.46 3.84 -19.73
N SER A 133 9.88 3.05 -18.82
CA SER A 133 10.18 1.64 -18.64
C SER A 133 8.90 0.85 -18.38
N ILE A 134 8.72 -0.26 -19.09
CA ILE A 134 7.65 -1.23 -18.88
C ILE A 134 8.31 -2.61 -18.89
N LEU A 135 8.45 -3.20 -17.71
CA LEU A 135 9.11 -4.49 -17.54
C LEU A 135 8.05 -5.55 -17.26
N LYS A 136 7.96 -6.54 -18.14
CA LYS A 136 7.07 -7.68 -18.00
C LYS A 136 7.81 -8.85 -17.35
N HIS A 137 7.18 -9.44 -16.34
CA HIS A 137 7.68 -10.64 -15.70
C HIS A 137 7.03 -11.90 -16.30
N GLU A 138 7.75 -13.00 -16.22
CA GLU A 138 7.35 -14.31 -16.73
C GLU A 138 7.59 -15.38 -15.68
N GLY A 139 6.80 -16.45 -15.74
CA GLY A 139 6.82 -17.54 -14.77
C GLY A 139 5.42 -17.83 -14.23
N SER A 140 5.35 -18.76 -13.29
CA SER A 140 4.13 -19.24 -12.62
C SER A 140 4.51 -19.85 -11.27
N GLY A 141 3.52 -20.04 -10.40
CA GLY A 141 3.67 -20.70 -9.10
C GLY A 141 2.76 -21.93 -8.96
N PRO A 142 2.81 -22.64 -7.82
CA PRO A 142 2.03 -23.86 -7.60
C PRO A 142 0.55 -23.62 -7.28
N ASP A 143 0.15 -22.44 -6.81
CA ASP A 143 -1.27 -22.13 -6.53
C ASP A 143 -2.05 -21.91 -7.83
N PRO A 144 -3.33 -22.34 -7.95
CA PRO A 144 -4.13 -22.11 -9.16
C PRO A 144 -4.28 -20.65 -9.60
N ARG A 145 -4.08 -19.68 -8.69
CA ARG A 145 -4.08 -18.23 -8.96
C ARG A 145 -2.71 -17.70 -9.41
N GLN A 146 -1.72 -18.58 -9.54
CA GLN A 146 -0.36 -18.27 -9.97
C GLN A 146 -0.12 -18.81 -11.38
N GLU A 147 -1.11 -18.70 -12.26
CA GLU A 147 -1.01 -19.20 -13.64
C GLU A 147 -0.01 -18.39 -14.49
N LYS A 148 0.36 -17.20 -14.00
CA LYS A 148 1.35 -16.29 -14.59
C LYS A 148 1.86 -15.30 -13.54
N ALA A 149 2.76 -14.41 -13.93
CA ALA A 149 3.18 -13.28 -13.12
C ALA A 149 2.02 -12.31 -12.80
N HIS A 150 2.04 -11.81 -11.56
CA HIS A 150 1.04 -10.92 -10.99
C HIS A 150 1.75 -9.90 -10.09
N THR A 151 2.37 -8.88 -10.68
CA THR A 151 3.06 -7.84 -9.90
C THR A 151 2.05 -7.09 -9.04
N HIS A 152 2.23 -7.11 -7.72
CA HIS A 152 1.27 -6.49 -6.80
C HIS A 152 1.83 -5.24 -6.09
N TYR A 153 3.15 -5.07 -6.05
CA TYR A 153 3.78 -3.92 -5.43
C TYR A 153 5.00 -3.45 -6.23
N ALA A 154 5.19 -2.13 -6.29
CA ALA A 154 6.40 -1.49 -6.79
C ALA A 154 6.66 -0.25 -5.92
N GLY A 155 7.76 -0.25 -5.18
CA GLY A 155 8.12 0.84 -4.27
C GLY A 155 9.62 0.90 -4.01
N LEU A 156 10.13 2.10 -3.75
CA LEU A 156 11.57 2.32 -3.60
C LEU A 156 12.11 1.73 -2.31
N THR A 157 13.39 1.34 -2.35
CA THR A 157 14.18 1.06 -1.16
C THR A 157 14.40 2.35 -0.36
N PRO A 158 14.71 2.26 0.95
CA PRO A 158 14.88 3.44 1.81
C PRO A 158 15.98 4.41 1.37
N ASP A 159 16.94 3.94 0.58
CA ASP A 159 18.00 4.77 0.00
C ASP A 159 17.69 5.28 -1.42
N GLU A 160 16.49 4.97 -1.94
CA GLU A 160 15.95 5.32 -3.26
C GLU A 160 16.85 4.94 -4.45
N LYS A 161 17.80 4.03 -4.26
CA LYS A 161 18.67 3.53 -5.36
C LYS A 161 18.01 2.41 -6.15
N TYR A 162 17.10 1.69 -5.52
CA TYR A 162 16.45 0.53 -6.10
C TYR A 162 14.93 0.62 -5.95
N LEU A 163 14.24 0.03 -6.92
CA LEU A 163 12.81 -0.25 -6.87
C LEU A 163 12.62 -1.72 -6.52
N ALA A 164 11.92 -1.99 -5.42
CA ALA A 164 11.49 -3.32 -5.02
C ALA A 164 10.11 -3.63 -5.64
N ALA A 165 10.03 -4.72 -6.40
CA ALA A 165 8.83 -5.22 -7.03
C ALA A 165 8.43 -6.58 -6.45
N VAL A 166 7.23 -6.68 -5.88
CA VAL A 166 6.73 -7.91 -5.29
C VAL A 166 5.84 -8.64 -6.30
N GLU A 167 6.21 -9.88 -6.57
CA GLU A 167 5.58 -10.75 -7.55
C GLU A 167 4.77 -11.86 -6.88
N LEU A 168 3.46 -11.64 -6.81
CA LEU A 168 2.51 -12.59 -6.22
C LEU A 168 2.42 -13.88 -7.04
N GLY A 169 2.46 -13.75 -8.38
CA GLY A 169 2.23 -14.86 -9.31
C GLY A 169 3.41 -15.81 -9.49
N ILE A 170 4.61 -15.42 -9.08
CA ILE A 170 5.83 -16.22 -9.25
C ILE A 170 6.65 -16.39 -7.95
N ASP A 171 6.06 -16.02 -6.81
CA ASP A 171 6.68 -16.08 -5.48
C ASP A 171 8.08 -15.45 -5.45
N ALA A 172 8.18 -14.17 -5.82
CA ALA A 172 9.48 -13.50 -5.89
C ALA A 172 9.46 -12.05 -5.41
N LEU A 173 10.60 -11.60 -4.90
CA LEU A 173 10.95 -10.19 -4.76
C LEU A 173 12.02 -9.85 -5.79
N ILE A 174 11.74 -8.91 -6.68
CA ILE A 174 12.65 -8.48 -7.73
C ILE A 174 13.09 -7.05 -7.43
N THR A 175 14.37 -6.76 -7.63
CA THR A 175 14.90 -5.41 -7.40
C THR A 175 15.51 -4.85 -8.67
N TYR A 176 15.16 -3.60 -8.96
CA TYR A 176 15.62 -2.86 -10.12
C TYR A 176 16.43 -1.66 -9.68
N LYS A 177 17.59 -1.43 -10.27
CA LYS A 177 18.27 -0.14 -10.16
C LYS A 177 17.50 0.90 -10.96
N VAL A 178 17.22 2.06 -10.36
CA VAL A 178 16.60 3.20 -11.05
C VAL A 178 17.71 4.06 -11.65
N LYS A 179 17.67 4.27 -12.97
CA LYS A 179 18.61 5.16 -13.67
C LYS A 179 18.08 6.59 -13.72
N ASP A 180 18.97 7.55 -13.95
CA ASP A 180 18.63 8.97 -13.99
C ASP A 180 17.55 9.31 -15.05
N ASP A 181 17.50 8.55 -16.15
CA ASP A 181 16.48 8.68 -17.20
C ASP A 181 15.14 7.98 -16.86
N GLY A 182 15.02 7.44 -15.65
CA GLY A 182 13.85 6.70 -15.16
C GLY A 182 13.76 5.25 -15.64
N THR A 183 14.71 4.78 -16.45
CA THR A 183 14.74 3.37 -16.88
C THR A 183 15.15 2.45 -15.74
N LEU A 184 14.61 1.23 -15.75
CA LEU A 184 14.81 0.23 -14.72
C LEU A 184 15.73 -0.88 -15.22
N GLU A 185 16.73 -1.25 -14.41
CA GLU A 185 17.65 -2.36 -14.70
C GLU A 185 17.56 -3.41 -13.60
N LYS A 186 17.21 -4.66 -13.95
CA LYS A 186 17.11 -5.74 -12.96
C LYS A 186 18.48 -6.03 -12.36
N VAL A 187 18.59 -6.03 -11.03
CA VAL A 187 19.84 -6.33 -10.32
C VAL A 187 19.78 -7.55 -9.42
N ASN A 188 18.63 -7.87 -8.81
CA ASN A 188 18.44 -9.11 -8.05
C ASN A 188 17.05 -9.69 -8.25
N LEU A 189 16.95 -10.97 -7.89
CA LEU A 189 15.70 -11.69 -7.67
C LEU A 189 15.91 -12.61 -6.46
N LEU A 190 15.07 -12.46 -5.46
CA LEU A 190 14.96 -13.37 -4.33
C LEU A 190 13.73 -14.26 -4.57
N PRO A 191 13.88 -15.57 -4.81
CA PRO A 191 12.75 -16.49 -4.77
C PRO A 191 12.27 -16.62 -3.32
N LEU A 192 10.96 -16.59 -3.11
CA LEU A 192 10.31 -16.77 -1.83
C LEU A 192 9.66 -18.16 -1.78
N LYS A 193 9.17 -18.58 -0.61
CA LYS A 193 8.47 -19.86 -0.43
C LYS A 193 7.37 -20.03 -1.49
N ALA A 194 7.42 -21.14 -2.23
CA ALA A 194 6.47 -21.43 -3.30
C ALA A 194 5.02 -21.54 -2.77
N GLY A 195 4.08 -20.94 -3.49
CA GLY A 195 2.67 -20.85 -3.11
C GLY A 195 2.38 -19.80 -2.03
N SER A 196 3.37 -18.96 -1.67
CA SER A 196 3.16 -17.95 -0.62
C SER A 196 2.31 -16.79 -1.11
N GLY A 197 2.46 -16.37 -2.38
CA GLY A 197 1.76 -15.25 -2.98
C GLY A 197 2.12 -13.91 -2.33
N PRO A 198 3.39 -13.48 -2.34
CA PRO A 198 3.82 -12.24 -1.68
C PRO A 198 3.11 -11.02 -2.31
N ARG A 199 2.70 -10.03 -1.51
CA ARG A 199 1.76 -8.98 -1.93
C ARG A 199 2.29 -7.57 -1.78
N HIS A 200 2.38 -7.06 -0.55
CA HIS A 200 2.84 -5.71 -0.21
C HIS A 200 4.10 -5.78 0.66
N LEU A 201 4.91 -4.73 0.62
CA LEU A 201 6.18 -4.63 1.35
C LEU A 201 6.23 -3.32 2.14
N ALA A 202 6.71 -3.39 3.39
CA ALA A 202 7.04 -2.22 4.21
C ALA A 202 8.50 -2.29 4.68
N PHE A 203 9.22 -1.18 4.64
CA PHE A 203 10.59 -1.10 5.17
C PHE A 203 10.61 -0.60 6.61
N HIS A 204 11.47 -1.17 7.43
CA HIS A 204 11.78 -0.60 8.73
C HIS A 204 12.42 0.79 8.56
N PRO A 205 12.06 1.79 9.40
CA PRO A 205 12.66 3.12 9.37
C PRO A 205 14.19 3.19 9.47
N ASN A 206 14.85 2.12 9.95
CA ASN A 206 16.32 2.05 10.03
C ASN A 206 16.97 1.65 8.71
N GLY A 207 16.16 1.30 7.70
CA GLY A 207 16.58 0.89 6.37
C GLY A 207 17.24 -0.48 6.28
N LYS A 208 17.25 -1.29 7.34
CA LYS A 208 17.92 -2.61 7.36
C LYS A 208 16.95 -3.76 7.13
N TYR A 209 15.70 -3.63 7.55
CA TYR A 209 14.72 -4.70 7.46
C TYR A 209 13.57 -4.33 6.53
N ALA A 210 12.99 -5.35 5.90
CA ALA A 210 11.73 -5.24 5.16
C ALA A 210 10.79 -6.37 5.57
N TYR A 211 9.50 -6.08 5.50
CA TYR A 211 8.42 -6.99 5.85
C TYR A 211 7.49 -7.15 4.67
N ILE A 212 7.25 -8.38 4.22
CA ILE A 212 6.33 -8.69 3.13
C ILE A 212 5.11 -9.40 3.68
N MET A 213 3.92 -8.88 3.39
CA MET A 213 2.68 -9.63 3.60
C MET A 213 2.44 -10.59 2.45
N THR A 214 2.12 -11.84 2.75
CA THR A 214 1.75 -12.84 1.75
C THR A 214 0.25 -13.01 1.65
N GLU A 215 -0.29 -12.92 0.44
CA GLU A 215 -1.72 -13.04 0.17
C GLU A 215 -2.21 -14.47 0.40
N PHE A 216 -1.49 -15.49 -0.08
CA PHE A 216 -2.04 -16.86 -0.11
C PHE A 216 -1.72 -17.66 1.14
N SER A 217 -0.51 -17.50 1.66
CA SER A 217 -0.06 -18.23 2.87
C SER A 217 -0.45 -17.54 4.18
N SER A 218 -0.89 -16.27 4.15
CA SER A 218 -1.23 -15.50 5.35
C SER A 218 -0.08 -15.47 6.36
N GLU A 219 1.10 -15.11 5.86
CA GLU A 219 2.35 -14.98 6.62
C GLU A 219 2.94 -13.57 6.41
N VAL A 220 3.71 -13.09 7.39
CA VAL A 220 4.67 -12.00 7.18
C VAL A 220 6.06 -12.60 7.01
N ILE A 221 6.73 -12.22 5.93
CA ILE A 221 8.13 -12.53 5.67
C ILE A 221 8.99 -11.39 6.19
N THR A 222 9.95 -11.70 7.06
CA THR A 222 10.98 -10.74 7.51
C THR A 222 12.23 -10.92 6.66
N LEU A 223 12.75 -9.83 6.12
CA LEU A 223 13.92 -9.80 5.26
C LEU A 223 14.98 -8.82 5.79
N ASN A 224 16.26 -9.15 5.61
CA ASN A 224 17.34 -8.17 5.67
C ASN A 224 17.54 -7.54 4.29
N TYR A 225 17.72 -6.22 4.24
CA TYR A 225 18.03 -5.45 3.05
C TYR A 225 19.51 -5.09 3.00
N HIS A 226 20.12 -5.31 1.83
CA HIS A 226 21.55 -5.09 1.56
C HIS A 226 21.71 -3.94 0.54
N PRO A 227 21.92 -2.68 1.00
CA PRO A 227 21.86 -1.48 0.15
C PRO A 227 23.02 -1.34 -0.83
N GLU A 228 24.09 -2.12 -0.68
CA GLU A 228 25.26 -2.06 -1.56
C GLU A 228 24.99 -2.62 -2.95
N ASN A 229 24.05 -3.56 -3.07
CA ASN A 229 23.71 -4.23 -4.31
C ASN A 229 22.18 -4.38 -4.51
N GLY A 230 21.37 -3.93 -3.55
CA GLY A 230 19.92 -4.05 -3.61
C GLY A 230 19.41 -5.47 -3.35
N HIS A 231 20.18 -6.33 -2.70
CA HIS A 231 19.80 -7.72 -2.41
C HIS A 231 18.98 -7.84 -1.12
N PHE A 232 18.26 -8.94 -0.97
CA PHE A 232 17.49 -9.27 0.22
C PHE A 232 17.77 -10.71 0.66
N THR A 233 17.80 -10.96 1.97
CA THR A 233 17.90 -12.30 2.54
C THR A 233 16.79 -12.55 3.54
N GLU A 234 16.17 -13.74 3.50
CA GLU A 234 15.10 -14.13 4.43
C GLU A 234 15.61 -14.35 5.86
N ILE A 235 14.78 -13.96 6.82
CA ILE A 235 15.00 -14.15 8.26
C ILE A 235 13.91 -15.04 8.85
N GLN A 236 12.64 -14.72 8.60
CA GLN A 236 11.51 -15.35 9.29
C GLN A 236 10.27 -15.40 8.40
N TYR A 237 9.47 -16.44 8.58
CA TYR A 237 8.06 -16.48 8.23
C TYR A 237 7.24 -16.61 9.51
N ILE A 238 6.21 -15.79 9.69
CA ILE A 238 5.29 -15.88 10.83
C ILE A 238 3.85 -15.74 10.35
N SER A 239 2.96 -16.61 10.83
CA SER A 239 1.54 -16.54 10.44
C SER A 239 0.86 -15.28 11.00
N THR A 240 -0.06 -14.71 10.21
CA THR A 240 -0.93 -13.62 10.63
C THR A 240 -2.27 -14.09 11.16
N LEU A 241 -2.48 -15.39 11.32
CA LEU A 241 -3.76 -15.99 11.72
C LEU A 241 -3.65 -16.71 13.08
N PRO A 242 -4.76 -16.82 13.82
CA PRO A 242 -4.87 -17.79 14.90
C PRO A 242 -4.63 -19.22 14.38
N GLU A 243 -4.00 -20.07 15.20
CA GLU A 243 -3.70 -21.46 14.82
C GLU A 243 -4.95 -22.30 14.50
N ASP A 244 -6.10 -21.93 15.06
CA ASP A 244 -7.38 -22.61 14.88
C ASP A 244 -8.24 -22.05 13.73
N PHE A 245 -7.78 -21.01 13.03
CA PHE A 245 -8.50 -20.46 11.89
C PHE A 245 -8.23 -21.28 10.61
N THR A 246 -9.27 -21.94 10.10
CA THR A 246 -9.16 -22.85 8.93
C THR A 246 -9.98 -22.42 7.70
N GLU A 247 -10.65 -21.27 7.77
CA GLU A 247 -11.45 -20.75 6.65
C GLU A 247 -10.58 -20.03 5.62
N ASN A 248 -11.17 -19.61 4.51
CA ASN A 248 -10.44 -18.86 3.49
C ASN A 248 -9.93 -17.52 4.06
N ASN A 249 -8.64 -17.27 3.93
CA ASN A 249 -8.03 -15.98 4.25
C ASN A 249 -7.10 -15.51 3.13
N GLN A 250 -7.00 -14.20 2.97
CA GLN A 250 -6.04 -13.56 2.09
C GLN A 250 -5.36 -12.38 2.77
N GLY A 251 -4.03 -12.40 2.86
CA GLY A 251 -3.24 -11.27 3.34
C GLY A 251 -3.43 -10.00 2.50
N SER A 252 -3.44 -8.83 3.12
CA SER A 252 -3.76 -7.55 2.47
C SER A 252 -2.63 -6.52 2.62
N ALA A 253 -2.85 -5.45 3.37
CA ALA A 253 -1.87 -4.39 3.59
C ALA A 253 -0.93 -4.70 4.76
N ILE A 254 0.22 -4.05 4.75
CA ILE A 254 1.23 -4.13 5.81
C ILE A 254 1.84 -2.76 6.04
N HIS A 255 1.83 -2.33 7.29
CA HIS A 255 2.36 -1.03 7.71
C HIS A 255 3.23 -1.20 8.95
N ILE A 256 4.17 -0.29 9.12
CA ILE A 256 5.10 -0.23 10.25
C ILE A 256 4.97 1.13 10.90
N SER A 257 4.99 1.19 12.22
CA SER A 257 4.99 2.48 12.92
C SER A 257 6.30 3.23 12.68
N ALA A 258 6.26 4.57 12.65
CA ALA A 258 7.43 5.40 12.39
C ALA A 258 8.58 5.20 13.39
N ASP A 259 8.27 4.73 14.62
CA ASP A 259 9.27 4.37 15.62
C ASP A 259 9.94 3.01 15.37
N GLY A 260 9.49 2.25 14.38
CA GLY A 260 10.03 0.94 14.01
C GLY A 260 9.78 -0.16 15.04
N ARG A 261 8.82 0.00 15.96
CA ARG A 261 8.57 -0.99 17.02
C ARG A 261 7.48 -2.00 16.69
N PHE A 262 6.55 -1.68 15.78
CA PHE A 262 5.38 -2.50 15.50
C PHE A 262 5.10 -2.66 14.01
N VAL A 263 4.75 -3.89 13.60
CA VAL A 263 4.19 -4.20 12.28
C VAL A 263 2.71 -4.54 12.44
N TYR A 264 1.91 -4.02 11.53
CA TYR A 264 0.48 -4.30 11.39
C TYR A 264 0.27 -5.01 10.05
N ALA A 265 -0.49 -6.11 10.04
CA ALA A 265 -0.75 -6.89 8.83
C ALA A 265 -2.24 -7.25 8.72
N GLY A 266 -2.87 -6.91 7.61
CA GLY A 266 -4.31 -7.09 7.41
C GLY A 266 -4.67 -8.46 6.82
N ASN A 267 -5.80 -9.03 7.25
CA ASN A 267 -6.31 -10.33 6.84
C ASN A 267 -7.75 -10.22 6.31
N ARG A 268 -7.98 -10.60 5.04
CA ARG A 268 -9.32 -10.67 4.42
C ARG A 268 -9.87 -12.08 4.56
N GLY A 269 -10.99 -12.25 5.24
CA GLY A 269 -11.51 -13.57 5.65
C GLY A 269 -11.56 -13.66 7.17
N HIS A 270 -10.41 -13.67 7.84
CA HIS A 270 -10.38 -13.47 9.31
C HIS A 270 -10.79 -12.05 9.71
N ASN A 271 -10.79 -11.11 8.76
CA ASN A 271 -11.27 -9.73 8.89
C ASN A 271 -10.67 -9.01 10.10
N SER A 272 -9.34 -8.97 10.13
CA SER A 272 -8.55 -8.46 11.26
C SER A 272 -7.27 -7.77 10.81
N ILE A 273 -6.71 -6.97 11.71
CA ILE A 273 -5.33 -6.50 11.69
C ILE A 273 -4.55 -7.30 12.74
N ALA A 274 -3.55 -8.07 12.31
CA ALA A 274 -2.58 -8.73 13.18
C ALA A 274 -1.47 -7.75 13.56
N LEU A 275 -1.19 -7.63 14.86
CA LEU A 275 -0.13 -6.81 15.43
C LEU A 275 1.07 -7.68 15.81
N PHE A 276 2.25 -7.21 15.44
CA PHE A 276 3.53 -7.80 15.81
C PHE A 276 4.45 -6.76 16.44
N GLN A 277 5.23 -7.18 17.43
CA GLN A 277 6.36 -6.42 17.95
C GLN A 277 7.64 -6.81 17.20
N ILE A 278 8.46 -5.81 16.88
CA ILE A 278 9.74 -5.99 16.17
C ILE A 278 10.87 -6.14 17.19
N ASN A 279 11.64 -7.23 17.08
CA ASN A 279 12.95 -7.33 17.71
C ASN A 279 13.90 -6.34 17.04
N GLN A 280 14.39 -5.36 17.79
CA GLN A 280 15.19 -4.25 17.24
C GLN A 280 16.60 -4.68 16.76
N ASP A 281 17.09 -5.83 17.20
CA ASP A 281 18.42 -6.34 16.86
C ASP A 281 18.38 -7.35 15.71
N SER A 282 17.36 -8.21 15.64
CA SER A 282 17.22 -9.23 14.61
C SER A 282 16.22 -8.89 13.50
N GLY A 283 15.34 -7.92 13.73
CA GLY A 283 14.21 -7.59 12.84
C GLY A 283 13.03 -8.57 12.93
N GLU A 284 13.19 -9.70 13.63
CA GLU A 284 12.15 -10.73 13.77
C GLU A 284 10.89 -10.20 14.46
N LEU A 285 9.77 -10.79 14.11
CA LEU A 285 8.45 -10.45 14.61
C LEU A 285 8.00 -11.42 15.69
N SER A 286 7.37 -10.87 16.73
CA SER A 286 6.63 -11.62 17.75
C SER A 286 5.16 -11.17 17.74
N PHE A 287 4.24 -12.11 17.60
CA PHE A 287 2.81 -11.82 17.60
C PHE A 287 2.36 -11.21 18.93
N VAL A 288 1.46 -10.22 18.87
CA VAL A 288 0.89 -9.52 20.04
C VAL A 288 -0.60 -9.78 20.15
N GLU A 289 -1.38 -9.41 19.12
CA GLU A 289 -2.83 -9.63 19.08
C GLU A 289 -3.42 -9.51 17.68
N HIS A 290 -4.68 -9.93 17.54
CA HIS A 290 -5.54 -9.59 16.41
C HIS A 290 -6.59 -8.57 16.85
N THR A 291 -6.81 -7.55 16.03
CA THR A 291 -7.92 -6.60 16.18
C THR A 291 -8.90 -6.81 15.03
N SER A 292 -10.18 -7.05 15.33
CA SER A 292 -11.26 -7.09 14.33
C SER A 292 -11.28 -5.80 13.52
N THR A 293 -11.60 -5.87 12.23
CA THR A 293 -11.80 -4.66 11.41
C THR A 293 -13.25 -4.18 11.38
N GLU A 294 -14.14 -4.78 12.18
CA GLU A 294 -15.56 -4.41 12.30
C GLU A 294 -16.26 -4.30 10.92
N GLY A 295 -15.90 -5.19 10.01
CA GLY A 295 -16.41 -5.24 8.66
C GLY A 295 -15.89 -6.46 7.91
N ASP A 296 -16.10 -6.46 6.60
CA ASP A 296 -15.74 -7.58 5.73
C ASP A 296 -14.73 -7.17 4.66
N TRP A 297 -13.72 -8.01 4.50
CA TRP A 297 -12.67 -7.89 3.50
C TRP A 297 -11.81 -6.61 3.65
N PRO A 298 -11.11 -6.43 4.79
CA PRO A 298 -10.22 -5.29 5.00
C PRO A 298 -9.07 -5.30 3.98
N ARG A 299 -9.13 -4.42 2.98
CA ARG A 299 -8.19 -4.46 1.85
C ARG A 299 -6.98 -3.56 2.05
N ASP A 300 -7.16 -2.50 2.82
CA ASP A 300 -6.10 -1.56 3.19
C ASP A 300 -6.41 -0.93 4.54
N PHE A 301 -5.37 -0.41 5.20
CA PHE A 301 -5.48 0.45 6.36
C PHE A 301 -4.26 1.38 6.38
N GLU A 302 -4.31 2.49 7.10
CA GLU A 302 -3.17 3.42 7.18
C GLU A 302 -3.04 3.97 8.59
N ILE A 303 -1.79 4.17 9.03
CA ILE A 303 -1.46 4.84 10.29
C ILE A 303 -1.51 6.35 10.02
N ASP A 304 -2.18 7.10 10.90
CA ASP A 304 -2.27 8.54 10.73
C ASP A 304 -0.91 9.23 10.96
N PRO A 305 -0.69 10.46 10.45
CA PRO A 305 0.61 11.13 10.58
C PRO A 305 1.04 11.42 12.03
N SER A 306 0.10 11.47 12.98
CA SER A 306 0.44 11.59 14.41
C SER A 306 0.85 10.28 15.08
N GLU A 307 0.75 9.15 14.37
CA GLU A 307 1.02 7.78 14.86
C GLU A 307 0.09 7.31 15.99
N LYS A 308 -1.04 8.00 16.20
CA LYS A 308 -1.97 7.75 17.32
C LYS A 308 -3.28 7.09 16.88
N PHE A 309 -3.51 6.96 15.58
CA PHE A 309 -4.72 6.41 15.01
C PHE A 309 -4.43 5.50 13.81
N ILE A 310 -5.32 4.56 13.58
CA ILE A 310 -5.35 3.74 12.36
C ILE A 310 -6.74 3.82 11.75
N VAL A 311 -6.80 3.97 10.43
CA VAL A 311 -8.04 3.91 9.66
C VAL A 311 -8.00 2.68 8.75
N ALA A 312 -8.91 1.73 8.97
CA ALA A 312 -9.06 0.53 8.16
C ALA A 312 -10.19 0.66 7.14
N SER A 313 -10.05 0.03 5.98
CA SER A 313 -11.05 0.04 4.90
C SER A 313 -11.54 -1.38 4.58
N ASN A 314 -12.84 -1.62 4.75
CA ASN A 314 -13.49 -2.91 4.50
C ASN A 314 -14.24 -2.87 3.16
N GLN A 315 -13.72 -3.60 2.17
CA GLN A 315 -14.19 -3.54 0.79
C GLN A 315 -15.65 -4.00 0.65
N GLU A 316 -16.01 -5.13 1.25
CA GLU A 316 -17.30 -5.80 0.96
C GLU A 316 -18.43 -5.27 1.85
N SER A 317 -18.13 -4.84 3.07
CA SER A 317 -19.11 -4.20 3.97
C SER A 317 -19.29 -2.69 3.75
N SER A 318 -18.49 -2.08 2.86
CA SER A 318 -18.57 -0.65 2.50
C SER A 318 -18.55 0.28 3.72
N ASN A 319 -17.53 0.09 4.56
CA ASN A 319 -17.23 0.96 5.68
C ASN A 319 -15.72 1.14 5.89
N ILE A 320 -15.37 2.27 6.50
CA ILE A 320 -14.06 2.47 7.14
C ILE A 320 -14.22 2.46 8.66
N VAL A 321 -13.14 2.16 9.36
CA VAL A 321 -13.15 1.98 10.82
C VAL A 321 -11.95 2.69 11.43
N LEU A 322 -12.19 3.48 12.48
CA LEU A 322 -11.19 4.25 13.20
C LEU A 322 -10.80 3.55 14.50
N TYR A 323 -9.50 3.45 14.74
CA TYR A 323 -8.91 2.99 15.99
C TYR A 323 -7.97 4.06 16.55
N SER A 324 -7.87 4.16 17.88
CA SER A 324 -6.67 4.73 18.49
C SER A 324 -5.60 3.66 18.66
N ARG A 325 -4.35 4.06 18.51
CA ARG A 325 -3.15 3.25 18.68
C ARG A 325 -2.43 3.67 19.95
N ASP A 326 -2.15 2.71 20.83
CA ASP A 326 -1.24 2.92 21.94
C ASP A 326 0.20 2.88 21.42
N GLU A 327 0.92 4.01 21.48
CA GLU A 327 2.30 4.08 20.98
C GLU A 327 3.24 3.12 21.71
N SER A 328 3.01 2.83 23.00
CA SER A 328 3.91 2.02 23.81
C SER A 328 3.73 0.52 23.58
N THR A 329 2.51 0.08 23.33
CA THR A 329 2.16 -1.35 23.16
C THR A 329 1.79 -1.73 21.73
N GLY A 330 1.57 -0.75 20.85
CA GLY A 330 1.06 -0.93 19.47
C GLY A 330 -0.40 -1.33 19.39
N ARG A 331 -1.09 -1.45 20.54
CA ARG A 331 -2.44 -2.03 20.61
C ARG A 331 -3.47 -1.07 20.06
N LEU A 332 -4.52 -1.62 19.45
CA LEU A 332 -5.59 -0.85 18.84
C LEU A 332 -6.86 -0.87 19.72
N THR A 333 -7.52 0.27 19.84
CA THR A 333 -8.82 0.40 20.51
C THR A 333 -9.81 1.02 19.54
N LEU A 334 -10.93 0.32 19.30
CA LEU A 334 -12.00 0.78 18.42
C LEU A 334 -12.58 2.12 18.89
N LEU A 335 -12.78 3.05 17.95
CA LEU A 335 -13.42 4.33 18.18
C LEU A 335 -14.73 4.47 17.40
N GLU A 336 -14.72 4.19 16.10
CA GLU A 336 -15.88 4.30 15.21
C GLU A 336 -15.83 3.22 14.11
N SER A 337 -16.95 2.56 13.80
CA SER A 337 -17.01 1.49 12.78
C SER A 337 -18.13 1.61 11.75
N ASP A 338 -19.05 2.57 11.92
CA ASP A 338 -20.24 2.74 11.09
C ASP A 338 -20.05 3.76 9.96
N ILE A 339 -18.81 4.23 9.73
CA ILE A 339 -18.48 5.26 8.74
C ILE A 339 -18.60 4.69 7.33
N LYS A 340 -19.59 5.16 6.56
CA LYS A 340 -19.91 4.63 5.24
C LYS A 340 -19.04 5.22 4.14
N VAL A 341 -18.38 4.34 3.39
CA VAL A 341 -17.69 4.64 2.14
C VAL A 341 -17.92 3.44 1.22
N PRO A 342 -18.36 3.62 -0.05
CA PRO A 342 -18.65 2.50 -0.93
C PRO A 342 -17.35 1.83 -1.42
N HIS A 343 -17.25 0.51 -1.22
CA HIS A 343 -16.12 -0.32 -1.64
C HIS A 343 -14.71 0.30 -1.45
N PRO A 344 -14.34 0.72 -0.23
CA PRO A 344 -13.07 1.37 0.04
C PRO A 344 -11.95 0.32 0.06
N VAL A 345 -10.83 0.62 -0.61
CA VAL A 345 -9.74 -0.34 -0.82
C VAL A 345 -8.33 0.27 -0.73
N CYS A 346 -8.23 1.56 -0.47
CA CYS A 346 -6.96 2.23 -0.20
C CYS A 346 -7.19 3.41 0.74
N VAL A 347 -6.32 3.61 1.74
CA VAL A 347 -6.34 4.78 2.64
C VAL A 347 -4.99 5.49 2.57
N LYS A 348 -5.01 6.82 2.44
CA LYS A 348 -3.80 7.67 2.48
C LYS A 348 -4.07 8.97 3.23
N PHE A 349 -3.14 9.40 4.06
CA PHE A 349 -3.25 10.67 4.78
C PHE A 349 -2.49 11.81 4.11
N PHE A 350 -3.13 12.96 4.04
CA PHE A 350 -2.55 14.22 3.62
C PHE A 350 -2.03 15.01 4.82
N GLY A 351 -0.76 15.40 4.72
CA GLY A 351 -0.12 16.33 5.63
C GLY A 351 0.88 15.67 6.57
N ASN A 352 1.85 16.48 6.98
CA ASN A 352 2.81 16.18 8.03
C ASN A 352 2.34 16.70 9.38
#